data_AF-H2JDK7-F1
#
_entry.id   AF-H2JDK7-F1
#
_cell.length_a   1.000
_cell.length_b   1.000
_cell.length_c   1.000
_cell.angle_alpha   90.00
_cell.angle_beta   90.00
_cell.angle_gamma   90.00
#
_symmetry.space_group_name_H-M   'P 1'
#
loop_
_entity.id
_entity.type
_entity.pdbx_description
1 polymer ?
#
loop_
_entity_poly.entity_id
_entity_poly.type
_entity_poly.pdbx_seq_one_letter_code
_entity_poly.pdbx_strand_id
1 'polypeptide(L)'
;MKNNFLNSLVRYLVEKDYYHLISADNQMPDLSNGIASMIREIQGTSVFVEIIDADRYTIEQIRNIMLNGAAMLNNIQGSNAYIFKVFLFENTTDMDKVEIIKQHQMDITSEKRFLKCISLNISAKQVEKYFSVPAFDAGLVKSFKRFFSKGLDRRETDYQDIEGIIEKRKKDFEIQFKVQTPWLTYIIIALNIVMYGLLQLVSMKTGTAYEQQLEPFGAKVNNLIMEGQYWRFFAPMFLHADIVHLAVNCYSIYIIGSQVEKIFGRGRFLAIYFVSGFIGSAASFAFSLNSSVGASGAIFGLVGAMLYFSLRRPALLKSSYGVNLITMLVINLAYGFMNKRIDNHAHIGGFVGGFLTTAAVYSYQERNGKTLLKKATSILLVAAIAVGMLFYGFNNDINVLSPKLAALEQFDIQNNWPESEKKAEEILELNPSDKNTKIRVLWSLIRAEVGQGKLDEGIQNSKALAELSPADGHYLLGVIYYNTKEFDKAKQELEEAKKSGSTNTENINEMLSGIENSK
;
A
#
# COMPACT_ATOMS: atom_id res chain seq x y z
N MET A 1 -36.26 -16.42 33.82
CA MET A 1 -36.21 -15.99 32.41
C MET A 1 -35.17 -14.89 32.18
N LYS A 2 -35.18 -13.81 32.98
CA LYS A 2 -34.28 -12.66 32.79
C LYS A 2 -32.79 -12.85 33.08
N ASN A 3 -32.39 -13.67 34.05
CA ASN A 3 -30.97 -13.96 34.25
C ASN A 3 -30.37 -14.60 32.99
N ASN A 4 -31.09 -15.54 32.36
CA ASN A 4 -30.66 -16.16 31.10
C ASN A 4 -30.64 -15.16 29.94
N PHE A 5 -31.60 -14.24 29.89
CA PHE A 5 -31.60 -13.15 28.91
C PHE A 5 -30.39 -12.22 29.09
N LEU A 6 -30.16 -11.74 30.32
CA LEU A 6 -29.04 -10.88 30.69
C LEU A 6 -27.71 -11.55 30.33
N ASN A 7 -27.52 -12.80 30.73
CA ASN A 7 -26.35 -13.60 30.40
C ASN A 7 -26.16 -13.74 28.89
N SER A 8 -27.23 -14.03 28.15
CA SER A 8 -27.18 -14.17 26.69
C SER A 8 -26.85 -12.85 25.99
N LEU A 9 -27.38 -11.73 26.48
CA LEU A 9 -27.11 -10.41 25.94
C LEU A 9 -25.68 -9.96 26.22
N VAL A 10 -25.20 -10.13 27.46
CA VAL A 10 -23.81 -9.86 27.85
C VAL A 10 -22.87 -10.71 26.98
N ARG A 11 -23.12 -12.02 26.87
CA ARG A 11 -22.38 -12.91 25.98
C ARG A 11 -22.34 -12.38 24.55
N TYR A 12 -23.49 -11.96 24.02
CA TYR A 12 -23.58 -11.46 22.65
C TYR A 12 -22.74 -10.18 22.44
N LEU A 13 -22.78 -9.24 23.39
CA LEU A 13 -21.99 -8.00 23.31
C LEU A 13 -20.49 -8.25 23.45
N VAL A 14 -20.08 -9.14 24.35
CA VAL A 14 -18.69 -9.57 24.48
C VAL A 14 -18.23 -10.29 23.20
N GLU A 15 -19.09 -11.16 22.64
CA GLU A 15 -18.73 -11.99 21.49
C GLU A 15 -18.78 -11.22 20.17
N LYS A 16 -19.74 -10.34 19.93
CA LYS A 16 -19.92 -9.69 18.61
C LYS A 16 -19.42 -8.26 18.58
N ASP A 17 -19.52 -7.57 19.71
CA ASP A 17 -19.25 -6.13 19.81
C ASP A 17 -18.00 -5.80 20.63
N TYR A 18 -17.26 -6.81 21.10
CA TYR A 18 -15.95 -6.65 21.75
C TYR A 18 -15.98 -5.75 23.00
N TYR A 19 -17.05 -5.85 23.78
CA TYR A 19 -17.11 -5.26 25.12
C TYR A 19 -16.30 -6.08 26.12
N HIS A 20 -15.67 -5.40 27.07
CA HIS A 20 -14.99 -5.98 28.22
C HIS A 20 -15.86 -5.81 29.46
N LEU A 21 -16.03 -6.86 30.27
CA LEU A 21 -16.71 -6.76 31.55
C LEU A 21 -15.85 -5.98 32.55
N ILE A 22 -16.49 -5.08 33.32
CA ILE A 22 -15.87 -4.35 34.41
C ILE A 22 -16.10 -5.16 35.68
N SER A 23 -15.04 -5.41 36.44
CA SER A 23 -15.13 -6.10 37.71
C SER A 23 -14.28 -5.42 38.79
N ALA A 24 -14.76 -5.47 40.04
CA ALA A 24 -13.95 -5.11 41.20
C ALA A 24 -12.89 -6.20 41.46
N ASP A 25 -11.67 -5.79 41.79
CA ASP A 25 -10.59 -6.64 42.32
C ASP A 25 -10.19 -7.87 41.49
N ASN A 26 -10.25 -7.79 40.15
CA ASN A 26 -9.97 -8.91 39.24
C ASN A 26 -10.84 -10.17 39.47
N GLN A 27 -11.88 -10.08 40.29
CA GLN A 27 -12.84 -11.16 40.49
C GLN A 27 -13.91 -11.11 39.40
N MET A 28 -14.51 -12.24 39.04
CA MET A 28 -15.57 -12.24 38.03
C MET A 28 -16.80 -11.45 38.55
N PRO A 29 -17.44 -10.60 37.71
CA PRO A 29 -18.54 -9.75 38.16
C PRO A 29 -19.79 -10.58 38.48
N ASP A 30 -20.33 -10.43 39.68
CA ASP A 30 -21.55 -11.11 40.08
C ASP A 30 -22.78 -10.50 39.37
N LEU A 31 -23.26 -11.19 38.33
CA LEU A 31 -24.47 -10.81 37.57
C LEU A 31 -25.78 -11.19 38.29
N SER A 32 -25.71 -11.87 39.44
CA SER A 32 -26.90 -12.30 40.18
C SER A 32 -27.72 -11.12 40.71
N ASN A 33 -27.08 -9.97 40.91
CA ASN A 33 -27.71 -8.73 41.32
C ASN A 33 -28.58 -8.09 40.21
N GLY A 34 -28.48 -8.55 38.96
CA GLY A 34 -29.24 -8.02 37.82
C GLY A 34 -28.60 -6.82 37.14
N ILE A 35 -27.33 -6.53 37.42
CA ILE A 35 -26.54 -5.48 36.77
C ILE A 35 -25.31 -6.08 36.11
N ALA A 36 -25.04 -5.69 34.86
CA ALA A 36 -23.82 -6.04 34.13
C ALA A 36 -23.14 -4.78 33.59
N SER A 37 -21.94 -4.47 34.08
CA SER A 37 -21.17 -3.30 33.65
C SER A 37 -20.04 -3.70 32.70
N MET A 38 -19.92 -2.98 31.59
CA MET A 38 -18.97 -3.27 30.51
C MET A 38 -18.33 -1.98 29.97
N ILE A 39 -17.16 -2.10 29.37
CA ILE A 39 -16.42 -1.01 28.74
C ILE A 39 -15.88 -1.42 27.36
N ARG A 40 -15.83 -0.46 26.44
CA ARG A 40 -15.15 -0.61 25.15
C ARG A 40 -14.54 0.73 24.71
N GLU A 41 -13.35 0.68 24.14
CA GLU A 41 -12.72 1.84 23.47
C GLU A 41 -13.08 1.87 21.99
N ILE A 42 -13.58 3.00 21.51
CA ILE A 42 -13.92 3.24 20.09
C ILE A 42 -13.29 4.56 19.65
N GLN A 43 -12.22 4.49 18.86
CA GLN A 43 -11.55 5.67 18.27
C GLN A 43 -11.19 6.75 19.31
N GLY A 44 -10.69 6.34 20.48
CA GLY A 44 -10.33 7.23 21.59
C GLY A 44 -11.53 7.76 22.39
N THR A 45 -12.71 7.15 22.22
CA THR A 45 -13.89 7.39 23.03
C THR A 45 -14.17 6.16 23.90
N SER A 46 -14.21 6.37 25.21
CA SER A 46 -14.55 5.31 26.17
C SER A 46 -16.06 5.13 26.23
N VAL A 47 -16.54 3.92 25.95
CA VAL A 47 -17.96 3.58 25.98
C VAL A 47 -18.22 2.60 27.11
N PHE A 48 -18.86 3.09 28.16
CA PHE A 48 -19.37 2.32 29.30
C PHE A 48 -20.81 1.90 29.02
N VAL A 49 -21.14 0.65 29.30
CA VAL A 49 -22.49 0.10 29.15
C VAL A 49 -22.85 -0.63 30.43
N GLU A 50 -23.95 -0.23 31.06
CA GLU A 50 -24.53 -0.94 32.21
C GLU A 50 -25.91 -1.48 31.83
N ILE A 51 -26.04 -2.80 31.82
CA ILE A 51 -27.34 -3.46 31.62
C ILE A 51 -27.96 -3.70 32.99
N ILE A 52 -29.21 -3.28 33.18
CA ILE A 52 -29.89 -3.24 34.47
C ILE A 52 -31.27 -3.92 34.33
N ASP A 53 -31.59 -4.92 35.15
CA ASP A 53 -32.94 -5.47 35.26
C ASP A 53 -33.86 -4.50 36.00
N ALA A 54 -34.57 -3.66 35.24
CA ALA A 54 -35.33 -2.53 35.78
C ALA A 54 -36.49 -2.97 36.67
N ASP A 55 -37.02 -4.18 36.48
CA ASP A 55 -38.16 -4.68 37.27
C ASP A 55 -37.76 -5.08 38.70
N ARG A 56 -36.46 -5.23 38.99
CA ARG A 56 -35.96 -5.51 40.35
C ARG A 56 -35.82 -4.28 41.23
N TYR A 57 -35.78 -3.10 40.63
CA TYR A 57 -35.47 -1.86 41.33
C TYR A 57 -36.71 -0.98 41.48
N THR A 58 -36.83 -0.33 42.63
CA THR A 58 -37.83 0.71 42.85
C THR A 58 -37.48 1.97 42.05
N ILE A 59 -38.44 2.88 41.91
CA ILE A 59 -38.23 4.18 41.24
C ILE A 59 -37.10 4.97 41.91
N GLU A 60 -37.02 4.94 43.25
CA GLU A 60 -35.97 5.61 44.02
C GLU A 60 -34.59 4.98 43.78
N GLN A 61 -34.52 3.64 43.71
CA GLN A 61 -33.27 2.95 43.37
C GLN A 61 -32.81 3.26 41.95
N ILE A 62 -33.72 3.33 40.97
CA ILE A 62 -33.42 3.74 39.60
C ILE A 62 -32.90 5.17 39.57
N ARG A 63 -33.51 6.09 40.33
CA ARG A 63 -33.02 7.46 40.49
C ARG A 63 -31.58 7.47 41.02
N ASN A 64 -31.28 6.69 42.06
CA ASN A 64 -29.94 6.60 42.62
C ASN A 64 -28.93 6.01 41.62
N ILE A 65 -29.33 5.00 40.84
CA ILE A 65 -28.49 4.45 39.76
C ILE A 65 -28.15 5.53 38.71
N MET A 66 -29.13 6.37 38.35
CA MET A 66 -28.92 7.48 37.42
C MET A 66 -27.98 8.55 38.00
N LEU A 67 -28.20 8.96 39.24
CA LEU A 67 -27.35 9.94 39.95
C LEU A 67 -25.91 9.44 40.08
N ASN A 68 -25.70 8.16 40.39
CA ASN A 68 -24.38 7.55 40.44
C ASN A 68 -23.70 7.55 39.06
N GLY A 69 -24.46 7.31 37.99
CA GLY A 69 -23.94 7.43 36.62
C GLY A 69 -23.49 8.84 36.27
N ALA A 70 -24.24 9.86 36.70
CA ALA A 70 -23.88 11.26 36.51
C ALA A 70 -22.62 11.64 37.32
N ALA A 71 -22.54 11.21 38.58
CA ALA A 71 -21.36 11.40 39.42
C ALA A 71 -20.13 10.72 38.82
N MET A 72 -20.27 9.49 38.31
CA MET A 72 -19.21 8.79 37.58
C MET A 72 -18.77 9.61 36.35
N LEU A 73 -19.71 10.10 35.54
CA LEU A 73 -19.40 10.90 34.35
C LEU A 73 -18.54 12.14 34.68
N ASN A 74 -18.84 12.81 35.80
CA ASN A 74 -18.08 13.97 36.28
C ASN A 74 -16.66 13.62 36.74
N ASN A 75 -16.47 12.41 37.25
CA ASN A 75 -15.18 11.95 37.81
C ASN A 75 -14.27 11.28 36.78
N ILE A 76 -14.76 11.01 35.55
CA ILE A 76 -13.92 10.48 34.47
C ILE A 76 -12.90 11.54 34.06
N GLN A 77 -11.62 11.33 34.37
CA GLN A 77 -10.52 12.17 33.90
C GLN A 77 -10.09 11.72 32.49
N GLY A 78 -9.95 12.67 31.56
CA GLY A 78 -9.47 12.39 30.19
C GLY A 78 -10.55 12.45 29.10
N SER A 79 -10.28 11.76 27.98
CA SER A 79 -10.94 11.79 26.65
C SER A 79 -12.48 11.64 26.62
N ASN A 80 -13.07 11.78 25.41
CA ASN A 80 -14.50 11.62 25.13
C ASN A 80 -15.06 10.36 25.81
N ALA A 81 -16.23 10.46 26.44
CA ALA A 81 -16.83 9.33 27.17
C ALA A 81 -18.33 9.23 26.97
N TYR A 82 -18.83 8.00 26.88
CA TYR A 82 -20.26 7.70 26.86
C TYR A 82 -20.57 6.67 27.92
N ILE A 83 -21.52 6.96 28.79
CA ILE A 83 -22.13 6.00 29.70
C ILE A 83 -23.53 5.70 29.16
N PHE A 84 -23.76 4.46 28.73
CA PHE A 84 -25.06 3.97 28.33
C PHE A 84 -25.66 3.10 29.43
N LYS A 85 -26.79 3.53 30.00
CA LYS A 85 -27.60 2.70 30.90
C LYS A 85 -28.72 2.03 30.11
N VAL A 86 -28.75 0.70 30.14
CA VAL A 86 -29.65 -0.15 29.35
C VAL A 86 -30.61 -0.87 30.30
N PHE A 87 -31.87 -0.46 30.31
CA PHE A 87 -32.88 -0.95 31.24
C PHE A 87 -33.72 -2.07 30.62
N LEU A 88 -33.79 -3.22 31.27
CA LEU A 88 -34.55 -4.38 30.83
C LEU A 88 -35.93 -4.43 31.50
N PHE A 89 -36.98 -4.53 30.69
CA PHE A 89 -38.37 -4.71 31.13
C PHE A 89 -38.93 -6.04 30.59
N GLU A 90 -39.62 -6.83 31.43
CA GLU A 90 -40.14 -8.15 31.00
C GLU A 90 -41.31 -8.02 30.03
N ASN A 91 -42.33 -7.25 30.42
CA ASN A 91 -43.65 -7.24 29.78
C ASN A 91 -44.01 -5.85 29.26
N THR A 92 -44.42 -4.95 30.14
CA THR A 92 -44.75 -3.56 29.81
C THR A 92 -43.70 -2.65 30.39
N THR A 93 -43.27 -1.68 29.59
CA THR A 93 -42.35 -0.65 30.07
C THR A 93 -43.05 0.19 31.14
N ASP A 94 -42.48 0.24 32.34
CA ASP A 94 -42.97 1.07 33.43
C ASP A 94 -42.68 2.55 33.11
N MET A 95 -43.74 3.31 32.84
CA MET A 95 -43.63 4.69 32.37
C MET A 95 -43.09 5.65 33.44
N ASP A 96 -43.33 5.37 34.72
CA ASP A 96 -42.82 6.20 35.82
C ASP A 96 -41.29 6.03 35.93
N LYS A 97 -40.80 4.79 35.78
CA LYS A 97 -39.36 4.51 35.69
C LYS A 97 -38.73 5.16 34.46
N VAL A 98 -39.39 5.08 33.30
CA VAL A 98 -38.91 5.72 32.06
C VAL A 98 -38.80 7.23 32.21
N GLU A 99 -39.76 7.87 32.87
CA GLU A 99 -39.74 9.31 33.09
C GLU A 99 -38.53 9.73 33.95
N ILE A 100 -38.24 8.97 35.02
CA ILE A 100 -37.02 9.19 35.82
C ILE A 100 -35.76 9.03 34.96
N ILE A 101 -35.68 7.96 34.16
CA ILE A 101 -34.51 7.69 33.31
C ILE A 101 -34.31 8.82 32.28
N LYS A 102 -35.40 9.33 31.68
CA LYS A 102 -35.35 10.44 30.73
C LYS A 102 -34.84 11.72 31.38
N GLN A 103 -35.35 12.05 32.57
CA GLN A 103 -35.03 13.29 33.29
C GLN A 103 -33.58 13.36 33.78
N HIS A 104 -32.92 12.23 34.03
CA HIS A 104 -31.58 12.19 34.63
C HIS A 104 -30.46 11.85 33.63
N GLN A 105 -30.72 11.96 32.33
CA GLN A 105 -29.64 11.96 31.33
C GLN A 105 -28.80 13.24 31.44
N MET A 106 -27.50 13.15 31.13
CA MET A 106 -26.56 14.26 31.35
C MET A 106 -25.58 14.42 30.20
N ASP A 107 -25.40 15.66 29.73
CA ASP A 107 -24.52 15.99 28.62
C ASP A 107 -23.51 17.07 29.05
N ILE A 108 -22.23 16.71 29.06
CA ILE A 108 -21.10 17.64 29.26
C ILE A 108 -20.46 17.88 27.90
N THR A 109 -21.13 18.70 27.07
CA THR A 109 -20.77 18.89 25.66
C THR A 109 -19.37 19.47 25.46
N SER A 110 -18.92 20.36 26.35
CA SER A 110 -17.57 20.95 26.34
C SER A 110 -16.46 19.89 26.39
N GLU A 111 -16.70 18.80 27.11
CA GLU A 111 -15.75 17.70 27.33
C GLU A 111 -16.12 16.44 26.54
N LYS A 112 -17.18 16.51 25.71
CA LYS A 112 -17.73 15.39 24.94
C LYS A 112 -18.01 14.15 25.81
N ARG A 113 -18.61 14.38 26.99
CA ARG A 113 -19.03 13.31 27.90
C ARG A 113 -20.55 13.25 28.00
N PHE A 114 -21.12 12.05 27.89
CA PHE A 114 -22.57 11.87 27.82
C PHE A 114 -23.05 10.67 28.64
N LEU A 115 -24.14 10.84 29.39
CA LEU A 115 -24.89 9.78 30.06
C LEU A 115 -26.23 9.62 29.35
N LYS A 116 -26.41 8.50 28.64
CA LYS A 116 -27.55 8.22 27.78
C LYS A 116 -28.24 6.92 28.15
N CYS A 117 -29.53 6.83 27.85
CA CYS A 117 -30.35 5.69 28.27
C CYS A 117 -31.12 5.01 27.13
N ILE A 118 -31.20 3.69 27.22
CA ILE A 118 -31.92 2.79 26.30
C ILE A 118 -32.77 1.85 27.15
N SER A 119 -33.97 1.51 26.69
CA SER A 119 -34.75 0.42 27.27
C SER A 119 -34.92 -0.73 26.28
N LEU A 120 -34.99 -1.94 26.83
CA LEU A 120 -35.25 -3.17 26.10
C LEU A 120 -36.50 -3.81 26.70
N ASN A 121 -37.55 -3.92 25.89
CA ASN A 121 -38.72 -4.71 26.23
C ASN A 121 -38.52 -6.14 25.72
N ILE A 122 -38.38 -7.09 26.64
CA ILE A 122 -37.99 -8.47 26.32
C ILE A 122 -39.12 -9.19 25.58
N SER A 123 -40.35 -9.16 26.10
CA SER A 123 -41.49 -9.86 25.50
C SER A 123 -41.89 -9.27 24.15
N ALA A 124 -41.91 -7.94 24.03
CA ALA A 124 -42.24 -7.26 22.78
C ALA A 124 -41.06 -7.22 21.78
N LYS A 125 -39.85 -7.59 22.21
CA LYS A 125 -38.61 -7.49 21.42
C LYS A 125 -38.33 -6.07 20.89
N GLN A 126 -38.69 -5.07 21.68
CA GLN A 126 -38.56 -3.67 21.31
C GLN A 126 -37.32 -3.03 21.93
N VAL A 127 -36.71 -2.12 21.18
CA VAL A 127 -35.55 -1.33 21.60
C VAL A 127 -35.95 0.14 21.50
N GLU A 128 -35.98 0.84 22.62
CA GLU A 128 -36.33 2.25 22.67
C GLU A 128 -35.12 3.06 23.17
N LYS A 129 -34.82 4.15 22.47
CA LYS A 129 -33.77 5.10 22.86
C LYS A 129 -34.40 6.40 23.29
N TYR A 130 -33.89 7.01 24.34
CA TYR A 130 -34.46 8.23 24.92
C TYR A 130 -33.64 9.48 24.64
N PHE A 131 -32.86 9.47 23.55
CA PHE A 131 -32.01 10.57 23.12
C PHE A 131 -32.00 10.69 21.60
N SER A 132 -32.02 11.93 21.12
CA SER A 132 -31.94 12.30 19.70
C SER A 132 -30.56 12.82 19.31
N VAL A 133 -29.78 13.31 20.27
CA VAL A 133 -28.43 13.89 20.09
C VAL A 133 -27.55 13.45 21.28
N PRO A 134 -26.26 13.12 21.05
CA PRO A 134 -25.59 13.00 19.75
C PRO A 134 -25.99 11.71 18.99
N ALA A 135 -25.70 11.67 17.69
CA ALA A 135 -26.03 10.54 16.79
C ALA A 135 -25.28 9.23 17.12
N PHE A 136 -24.34 9.27 18.08
CA PHE A 136 -23.50 8.14 18.46
C PHE A 136 -24.18 7.30 19.55
N ASP A 137 -24.57 6.07 19.21
CA ASP A 137 -25.10 5.05 20.12
C ASP A 137 -24.15 3.85 20.29
N ALA A 138 -22.89 4.00 19.85
CA ALA A 138 -21.89 2.94 19.76
C ALA A 138 -22.33 1.68 18.95
N GLY A 139 -23.39 1.78 18.14
CA GLY A 139 -24.00 0.65 17.43
C GLY A 139 -24.88 -0.25 18.30
N LEU A 140 -25.13 0.11 19.57
CA LEU A 140 -25.88 -0.70 20.52
C LEU A 140 -27.30 -1.02 20.04
N VAL A 141 -28.02 -0.04 19.50
CA VAL A 141 -29.41 -0.26 19.02
C VAL A 141 -29.44 -1.30 17.90
N LYS A 142 -28.47 -1.23 16.97
CA LYS A 142 -28.34 -2.20 15.88
C LYS A 142 -28.00 -3.60 16.43
N SER A 143 -27.13 -3.67 17.43
CA SER A 143 -26.76 -4.92 18.09
C SER A 143 -27.93 -5.56 18.82
N PHE A 144 -28.73 -4.79 19.56
CA PHE A 144 -29.93 -5.27 20.25
C PHE A 144 -31.00 -5.78 19.27
N LYS A 145 -31.28 -5.05 18.20
CA LYS A 145 -32.20 -5.50 17.14
C LYS A 145 -31.72 -6.81 16.49
N ARG A 146 -30.40 -6.96 16.27
CA ARG A 146 -29.81 -8.19 15.75
C ARG A 146 -29.87 -9.35 16.76
N PHE A 147 -29.72 -9.07 18.05
CA PHE A 147 -29.86 -10.04 19.13
C PHE A 147 -31.28 -10.64 19.14
N PHE A 148 -32.31 -9.79 19.12
CA PHE A 148 -33.71 -10.21 19.09
C PHE A 148 -34.08 -10.98 17.81
N SER A 149 -33.67 -10.50 16.63
CA SER A 149 -34.00 -11.15 15.34
C SER A 149 -33.37 -12.54 15.19
N LYS A 150 -32.25 -12.81 15.87
CA LYS A 150 -31.60 -14.13 15.88
C LYS A 150 -32.19 -15.10 16.91
N GLY A 151 -33.19 -14.69 17.67
CA GLY A 151 -33.82 -15.53 18.71
C GLY A 151 -32.87 -15.89 19.86
N LEU A 152 -31.83 -15.08 20.08
CA LEU A 152 -30.81 -15.35 21.12
C LEU A 152 -31.34 -15.11 22.54
N ASP A 153 -32.47 -14.41 22.67
CA ASP A 153 -33.22 -14.18 23.91
C ASP A 153 -33.69 -15.46 24.60
N ARG A 154 -33.77 -16.57 23.85
CA ARG A 154 -34.29 -17.87 24.32
C ARG A 154 -33.19 -18.91 24.57
N ARG A 155 -31.92 -18.58 24.34
CA ARG A 155 -30.82 -19.51 24.60
C ARG A 155 -30.57 -19.58 26.09
N GLU A 156 -30.50 -20.79 26.64
CA GLU A 156 -29.89 -20.98 27.95
C GLU A 156 -28.39 -20.74 27.79
N THR A 157 -27.90 -19.69 28.47
CA THR A 157 -26.49 -19.35 28.51
C THR A 157 -26.06 -19.45 29.96
N ASP A 158 -25.23 -20.45 30.25
CA ASP A 158 -24.58 -20.56 31.55
C ASP A 158 -23.53 -19.46 31.71
N TYR A 159 -23.31 -19.02 32.94
CA TYR A 159 -22.31 -18.01 33.28
C TYR A 159 -20.88 -18.48 32.95
N GLN A 160 -20.60 -19.78 33.08
CA GLN A 160 -19.30 -20.37 32.71
C GLN A 160 -18.98 -20.25 31.21
N ASP A 161 -19.99 -20.19 30.33
CA ASP A 161 -19.78 -19.93 28.90
C ASP A 161 -19.23 -18.52 28.64
N ILE A 162 -19.57 -17.55 29.51
CA ILE A 162 -19.13 -16.16 29.39
C ILE A 162 -17.67 -16.05 29.78
N GLU A 163 -17.26 -16.70 30.87
CA GLU A 163 -15.86 -16.73 31.34
C GLU A 163 -14.91 -17.29 30.27
N GLY A 164 -15.23 -18.44 29.68
CA GLY A 164 -14.44 -19.02 28.61
C GLY A 164 -14.34 -18.12 27.37
N ILE A 165 -15.39 -17.34 27.06
CA ILE A 165 -15.37 -16.35 25.99
C ILE A 165 -14.50 -15.14 26.36
N ILE A 166 -14.57 -14.64 27.60
CA ILE A 166 -13.73 -13.52 28.07
C ILE A 166 -12.25 -13.90 28.00
N GLU A 167 -11.86 -15.07 28.48
CA GLU A 167 -10.46 -15.52 28.41
C GLU A 167 -9.99 -15.68 26.97
N LYS A 168 -10.83 -16.27 26.10
CA LYS A 168 -10.55 -16.38 24.68
C LYS A 168 -10.40 -15.00 24.03
N ARG A 169 -11.19 -14.01 24.45
CA ARG A 169 -11.15 -12.64 23.95
C ARG A 169 -9.93 -11.87 24.45
N LYS A 170 -9.50 -12.05 25.70
CA LYS A 170 -8.23 -11.48 26.18
C LYS A 170 -7.06 -11.91 25.27
N LYS A 171 -7.02 -13.20 24.91
CA LYS A 171 -6.03 -13.75 23.97
C LYS A 171 -6.12 -13.20 22.54
N ASP A 172 -7.31 -12.78 22.09
CA ASP A 172 -7.49 -12.19 20.74
C ASP A 172 -6.77 -10.83 20.59
N PHE A 173 -6.61 -10.08 21.68
CA PHE A 173 -5.95 -8.77 21.71
C PHE A 173 -4.50 -8.82 22.18
N GLU A 174 -4.06 -9.93 22.77
CA GLU A 174 -2.67 -10.12 23.18
C GLU A 174 -1.74 -10.32 21.97
N ILE A 175 -0.81 -9.38 21.80
CA ILE A 175 0.29 -9.52 20.84
C ILE A 175 1.45 -10.21 21.54
N GLN A 176 1.69 -11.47 21.17
CA GLN A 176 2.87 -12.20 21.65
C GLN A 176 4.11 -11.76 20.87
N PHE A 177 5.01 -11.07 21.54
CA PHE A 177 6.32 -10.73 20.97
C PHE A 177 7.27 -11.92 21.11
N LYS A 178 7.89 -12.32 19.99
CA LYS A 178 8.92 -13.37 19.94
C LYS A 178 10.30 -12.88 20.36
N VAL A 179 10.55 -11.58 20.25
CA VAL A 179 11.77 -10.94 20.73
C VAL A 179 11.41 -9.63 21.43
N GLN A 180 12.18 -9.26 22.46
CA GLN A 180 11.98 -8.03 23.21
C GLN A 180 12.64 -6.82 22.52
N THR A 181 13.87 -7.01 22.02
CA THR A 181 14.68 -5.96 21.37
C THR A 181 14.86 -6.23 19.87
N PRO A 182 14.48 -5.28 18.99
CA PRO A 182 14.54 -5.45 17.55
C PRO A 182 15.88 -4.96 16.96
N TRP A 183 16.99 -5.64 17.27
CA TRP A 183 18.31 -5.17 16.86
C TRP A 183 18.56 -5.28 15.35
N LEU A 184 17.91 -6.20 14.63
CA LEU A 184 18.08 -6.27 13.16
C LEU A 184 17.50 -5.03 12.47
N THR A 185 16.40 -4.52 12.99
CA THR A 185 15.84 -3.23 12.58
C THR A 185 16.87 -2.13 12.74
N TYR A 186 17.55 -2.05 13.89
CA TYR A 186 18.59 -1.05 14.15
C TYR A 186 19.82 -1.23 13.25
N ILE A 187 20.21 -2.47 12.96
CA ILE A 187 21.31 -2.73 12.02
C ILE A 187 20.94 -2.25 10.61
N ILE A 188 19.74 -2.55 10.11
CA ILE A 188 19.32 -2.09 8.79
C ILE A 188 19.32 -0.56 8.72
N ILE A 189 18.84 0.13 9.77
CA ILE A 189 18.90 1.59 9.88
C ILE A 189 20.36 2.07 9.85
N ALA A 190 21.23 1.47 10.66
CA ALA A 190 22.64 1.82 10.70
C ALA A 190 23.33 1.63 9.34
N LEU A 191 23.05 0.53 8.64
CA LEU A 191 23.58 0.26 7.31
C LEU A 191 23.14 1.33 6.29
N ASN A 192 21.88 1.76 6.34
CA ASN A 192 21.39 2.84 5.47
C ASN A 192 22.09 4.17 5.74
N ILE A 193 22.28 4.53 7.02
CA ILE A 193 22.96 5.76 7.43
C ILE A 193 24.45 5.72 7.02
N VAL A 194 25.12 4.59 7.28
CA VAL A 194 26.52 4.39 6.90
C VAL A 194 26.68 4.47 5.40
N MET A 195 25.83 3.81 4.63
CA MET A 195 25.90 3.82 3.16
C MET A 195 25.72 5.24 2.61
N TYR A 196 24.73 6.00 3.10
CA TYR A 196 24.54 7.39 2.72
C TYR A 196 25.78 8.26 3.03
N GLY A 197 26.34 8.12 4.24
CA GLY A 197 27.54 8.84 4.65
C GLY A 197 28.76 8.49 3.80
N LEU A 198 28.96 7.21 3.45
CA LEU A 198 30.04 6.78 2.58
C LEU A 198 29.93 7.41 1.18
N LEU A 199 28.74 7.43 0.58
CA LEU A 199 28.53 8.08 -0.71
C LEU A 199 28.75 9.59 -0.67
N GLN A 200 28.38 10.25 0.43
CA GLN A 200 28.67 11.66 0.64
C GLN A 200 30.19 11.92 0.67
N LEU A 201 30.95 11.06 1.36
CA LEU A 201 32.41 11.15 1.39
C LEU A 201 33.04 10.91 0.00
N VAL A 202 32.51 9.96 -0.78
CA VAL A 202 32.97 9.71 -2.16
C VAL A 202 32.68 10.92 -3.06
N SER A 203 31.49 11.49 -2.97
CA SER A 203 31.11 12.72 -3.69
C SER A 203 32.07 13.88 -3.35
N MET A 204 32.35 14.09 -2.06
CA MET A 204 33.31 15.12 -1.62
C MET A 204 34.73 14.86 -2.13
N LYS A 205 35.19 13.61 -2.10
CA LYS A 205 36.55 13.24 -2.52
C LYS A 205 36.76 13.35 -4.04
N THR A 206 35.73 13.06 -4.82
CA THR A 206 35.79 13.07 -6.29
C THR A 206 35.38 14.42 -6.89
N GLY A 207 34.80 15.33 -6.10
CA GLY A 207 34.30 16.62 -6.59
C GLY A 207 33.05 16.49 -7.48
N THR A 208 32.34 15.36 -7.40
CA THR A 208 31.16 15.06 -8.21
C THR A 208 29.88 15.19 -7.39
N ALA A 209 28.74 15.38 -8.06
CA ALA A 209 27.45 15.45 -7.38
C ALA A 209 27.09 14.12 -6.70
N TYR A 210 26.36 14.18 -5.58
CA TYR A 210 25.95 13.00 -4.81
C TYR A 210 25.13 12.02 -5.65
N GLU A 211 24.22 12.55 -6.46
CA GLU A 211 23.29 11.80 -7.30
C GLU A 211 24.04 10.92 -8.32
N GLN A 212 25.21 11.38 -8.78
CA GLN A 212 26.07 10.63 -9.70
C GLN A 212 26.70 9.39 -9.04
N GLN A 213 26.68 9.29 -7.71
CA GLN A 213 27.19 8.13 -6.98
C GLN A 213 26.16 7.01 -6.88
N LEU A 214 24.87 7.28 -7.07
CA LEU A 214 23.82 6.29 -6.87
C LEU A 214 23.91 5.15 -7.89
N GLU A 215 24.13 5.47 -9.16
CA GLU A 215 24.21 4.46 -10.21
C GLU A 215 25.43 3.53 -10.07
N PRO A 216 26.68 4.02 -9.90
CA PRO A 216 27.84 3.14 -9.70
C PRO A 216 27.71 2.22 -8.49
N PHE A 217 27.04 2.68 -7.42
CA PHE A 217 26.88 1.92 -6.18
C PHE A 217 25.63 1.05 -6.12
N GLY A 218 24.86 0.97 -7.22
CA GLY A 218 23.81 -0.05 -7.36
C GLY A 218 22.38 0.44 -7.39
N ALA A 219 22.13 1.69 -7.78
CA ALA A 219 20.78 2.10 -8.11
C ALA A 219 20.18 1.13 -9.13
N LYS A 220 18.88 0.89 -9.03
CA LYS A 220 18.20 0.02 -9.98
C LYS A 220 18.16 0.75 -11.31
N VAL A 221 18.85 0.22 -12.32
CA VAL A 221 18.92 0.76 -13.68
C VAL A 221 18.72 -0.41 -14.63
N ASN A 222 17.70 -0.33 -15.50
CA ASN A 222 17.30 -1.48 -16.32
C ASN A 222 18.43 -1.94 -17.25
N ASN A 223 19.09 -1.00 -17.93
CA ASN A 223 20.16 -1.31 -18.87
C ASN A 223 21.29 -2.12 -18.20
N LEU A 224 21.74 -1.70 -17.01
CA LEU A 224 22.79 -2.40 -16.28
C LEU A 224 22.33 -3.76 -15.74
N ILE A 225 21.04 -3.92 -15.41
CA ILE A 225 20.45 -5.22 -15.05
C ILE A 225 20.43 -6.16 -16.26
N MET A 226 20.09 -5.65 -17.45
CA MET A 226 20.12 -6.40 -18.71
C MET A 226 21.55 -6.87 -19.05
N GLU A 227 22.56 -6.09 -18.67
CA GLU A 227 23.98 -6.44 -18.80
C GLU A 227 24.49 -7.43 -17.73
N GLY A 228 23.63 -7.92 -16.85
CA GLY A 228 23.97 -8.95 -15.87
C GLY A 228 24.27 -8.44 -14.46
N GLN A 229 24.11 -7.15 -14.17
CA GLN A 229 24.33 -6.58 -12.84
C GLN A 229 23.14 -6.85 -11.89
N TYR A 230 22.77 -8.12 -11.70
CA TYR A 230 21.57 -8.55 -10.95
C TYR A 230 21.58 -8.18 -9.47
N TRP A 231 22.74 -7.85 -8.89
CA TRP A 231 22.84 -7.34 -7.53
C TRP A 231 22.08 -6.01 -7.34
N ARG A 232 21.75 -5.31 -8.43
CA ARG A 232 20.86 -4.13 -8.48
C ARG A 232 19.40 -4.43 -8.14
N PHE A 233 19.01 -5.69 -7.93
CA PHE A 233 17.72 -6.01 -7.32
C PHE A 233 17.71 -5.89 -5.79
N PHE A 234 18.88 -5.80 -5.14
CA PHE A 234 19.00 -5.71 -3.68
C PHE A 234 19.72 -4.44 -3.22
N ALA A 235 20.80 -4.04 -3.90
CA ALA A 235 21.57 -2.85 -3.55
C ALA A 235 20.73 -1.56 -3.39
N PRO A 236 19.70 -1.28 -4.21
CA PRO A 236 18.90 -0.07 -4.07
C PRO A 236 18.25 0.09 -2.69
N MET A 237 18.00 -1.01 -1.98
CA MET A 237 17.43 -0.99 -0.64
C MET A 237 18.29 -0.20 0.37
N PHE A 238 19.58 -0.01 0.07
CA PHE A 238 20.56 0.68 0.92
C PHE A 238 20.96 2.07 0.42
N LEU A 239 20.42 2.49 -0.73
CA LEU A 239 20.73 3.76 -1.38
C LEU A 239 19.56 4.74 -1.21
N HIS A 240 19.82 6.03 -1.09
CA HIS A 240 18.79 7.05 -0.90
C HIS A 240 19.09 8.27 -1.75
N ALA A 241 18.06 8.91 -2.30
CA ALA A 241 18.25 10.05 -3.21
C ALA A 241 18.75 11.30 -2.48
N ASP A 242 18.34 11.48 -1.22
CA ASP A 242 18.64 12.64 -0.40
C ASP A 242 18.44 12.31 1.10
N ILE A 243 18.82 13.26 1.96
CA ILE A 243 18.77 13.10 3.42
C ILE A 243 17.33 12.99 3.96
N VAL A 244 16.35 13.65 3.33
CA VAL A 244 14.95 13.60 3.78
C VAL A 244 14.38 12.23 3.46
N HIS A 245 14.66 11.70 2.27
CA HIS A 245 14.28 10.35 1.88
C HIS A 245 14.90 9.31 2.81
N LEU A 246 16.18 9.44 3.16
CA LEU A 246 16.83 8.59 4.18
C LEU A 246 16.11 8.68 5.53
N ALA A 247 15.87 9.89 6.03
CA ALA A 247 15.25 10.09 7.34
C ALA A 247 13.86 9.45 7.43
N VAL A 248 13.02 9.64 6.40
CA VAL A 248 11.68 9.05 6.34
C VAL A 248 11.73 7.52 6.29
N ASN A 249 12.66 6.93 5.51
CA ASN A 249 12.81 5.48 5.46
C ASN A 249 13.33 4.91 6.78
N CYS A 250 14.34 5.52 7.40
CA CYS A 250 14.87 5.11 8.70
C CYS A 250 13.79 5.19 9.80
N TYR A 251 13.00 6.27 9.82
CA TYR A 251 11.87 6.40 10.75
C TYR A 251 10.80 5.34 10.52
N SER A 252 10.48 5.06 9.25
CA SER A 252 9.50 4.03 8.89
C SER A 252 9.97 2.61 9.25
N ILE A 253 11.26 2.30 9.03
CA ILE A 253 11.88 1.05 9.48
C ILE A 253 11.87 0.97 11.00
N TYR A 254 12.17 2.06 11.70
CA TYR A 254 12.13 2.08 13.17
C TYR A 254 10.74 1.74 13.70
N ILE A 255 9.68 2.36 13.16
CA ILE A 255 8.31 2.10 13.62
C ILE A 255 7.83 0.71 13.20
N ILE A 256 7.82 0.44 11.89
CA ILE A 256 7.17 -0.77 11.36
C ILE A 256 8.10 -1.97 11.51
N GLY A 257 9.39 -1.81 11.17
CA GLY A 257 10.38 -2.87 11.29
C GLY A 257 10.50 -3.39 12.71
N SER A 258 10.54 -2.50 13.72
CA SER A 258 10.57 -2.92 15.13
C SER A 258 9.35 -3.78 15.50
N GLN A 259 8.16 -3.40 15.04
CA GLN A 259 6.94 -4.14 15.32
C GLN A 259 6.95 -5.51 14.63
N VAL A 260 7.31 -5.56 13.35
CA VAL A 260 7.40 -6.81 12.58
C VAL A 260 8.47 -7.74 13.18
N GLU A 261 9.65 -7.23 13.52
CA GLU A 261 10.71 -8.04 14.13
C GLU A 261 10.26 -8.61 15.48
N LYS A 262 9.64 -7.80 16.35
CA LYS A 262 9.10 -8.26 17.63
C LYS A 262 8.02 -9.32 17.46
N ILE A 263 7.08 -9.15 16.53
CA ILE A 263 5.95 -10.07 16.32
C ILE A 263 6.40 -11.39 15.67
N PHE A 264 7.17 -11.32 14.60
CA PHE A 264 7.49 -12.48 13.76
C PHE A 264 8.81 -13.16 14.13
N GLY A 265 9.68 -12.45 14.85
CA GLY A 265 11.04 -12.85 15.16
C GLY A 265 12.00 -12.57 14.00
N ARG A 266 13.29 -12.57 14.35
CA ARG A 266 14.41 -12.13 13.52
C ARG A 266 14.49 -12.75 12.11
N GLY A 267 14.52 -14.08 12.03
CA GLY A 267 14.67 -14.76 10.72
C GLY A 267 13.49 -14.52 9.77
N ARG A 268 12.25 -14.43 10.31
CA ARG A 268 11.07 -14.13 9.50
C ARG A 268 11.05 -12.67 9.07
N PHE A 269 11.46 -11.76 9.93
CA PHE A 269 11.62 -10.36 9.60
C PHE A 269 12.58 -10.16 8.42
N LEU A 270 13.76 -10.78 8.42
CA LEU A 270 14.68 -10.71 7.29
C LEU A 270 14.09 -11.28 6.00
N ALA A 271 13.44 -12.44 6.09
CA ALA A 271 12.78 -13.04 4.92
C ALA A 271 11.72 -12.10 4.33
N ILE A 272 10.86 -11.52 5.19
CA ILE A 272 9.84 -10.56 4.75
C ILE A 272 10.50 -9.33 4.11
N TYR A 273 11.52 -8.75 4.76
CA TYR A 273 12.17 -7.51 4.33
C TYR A 273 12.91 -7.66 2.99
N PHE A 274 13.74 -8.70 2.85
CA PHE A 274 14.55 -8.88 1.63
C PHE A 274 13.73 -9.42 0.46
N VAL A 275 12.78 -10.32 0.70
CA VAL A 275 11.91 -10.83 -0.38
C VAL A 275 10.98 -9.73 -0.87
N SER A 276 10.43 -8.89 0.01
CA SER A 276 9.64 -7.74 -0.43
C SER A 276 10.47 -6.70 -1.18
N GLY A 277 11.67 -6.39 -0.71
CA GLY A 277 12.59 -5.50 -1.42
C GLY A 277 12.89 -6.00 -2.82
N PHE A 278 13.24 -7.29 -2.95
CA PHE A 278 13.48 -7.94 -4.23
C PHE A 278 12.28 -7.89 -5.18
N ILE A 279 11.08 -8.26 -4.71
CA ILE A 279 9.86 -8.24 -5.53
C ILE A 279 9.51 -6.80 -5.92
N GLY A 280 9.74 -5.83 -5.02
CA GLY A 280 9.63 -4.42 -5.34
C GLY A 280 10.56 -4.01 -6.48
N SER A 281 11.86 -4.31 -6.37
CA SER A 281 12.83 -4.01 -7.44
C SER A 281 12.53 -4.76 -8.74
N ALA A 282 12.03 -6.00 -8.67
CA ALA A 282 11.59 -6.76 -9.85
C ALA A 282 10.37 -6.12 -10.52
N ALA A 283 9.38 -5.68 -9.74
CA ALA A 283 8.21 -4.95 -10.26
C ALA A 283 8.64 -3.61 -10.90
N SER A 284 9.56 -2.88 -10.27
CA SER A 284 10.12 -1.67 -10.87
C SER A 284 10.88 -1.96 -12.17
N PHE A 285 11.69 -3.01 -12.22
CA PHE A 285 12.40 -3.43 -13.43
C PHE A 285 11.43 -3.81 -14.56
N ALA A 286 10.34 -4.49 -14.21
CA ALA A 286 9.32 -4.92 -15.14
C ALA A 286 8.52 -3.74 -15.73
N PHE A 287 8.19 -2.73 -14.93
CA PHE A 287 7.16 -1.73 -15.29
C PHE A 287 7.64 -0.27 -15.27
N SER A 288 8.89 0.00 -14.95
CA SER A 288 9.46 1.35 -14.89
C SER A 288 10.86 1.41 -15.52
N LEU A 289 11.07 2.41 -16.37
CA LEU A 289 12.37 2.76 -16.93
C LEU A 289 13.23 3.60 -15.98
N ASN A 290 12.59 4.28 -15.02
CA ASN A 290 13.28 5.22 -14.17
C ASN A 290 14.27 4.49 -13.25
N SER A 291 15.40 5.16 -12.99
CA SER A 291 16.31 4.75 -11.93
C SER A 291 15.62 4.85 -10.58
N SER A 292 15.91 3.90 -9.68
CA SER A 292 15.23 3.79 -8.39
C SER A 292 16.20 3.41 -7.27
N VAL A 293 16.00 4.04 -6.11
CA VAL A 293 16.74 3.83 -4.86
C VAL A 293 15.77 3.93 -3.68
N GLY A 294 16.12 3.28 -2.58
CA GLY A 294 15.43 3.41 -1.30
C GLY A 294 14.96 2.07 -0.74
N ALA A 295 14.96 1.99 0.59
CA ALA A 295 14.38 0.87 1.34
C ALA A 295 12.84 0.77 1.24
N SER A 296 12.19 1.74 0.58
CA SER A 296 10.73 1.92 0.61
C SER A 296 9.95 0.72 0.09
N GLY A 297 10.39 0.03 -0.97
CA GLY A 297 9.78 -1.23 -1.42
C GLY A 297 9.76 -2.30 -0.32
N ALA A 298 10.86 -2.44 0.42
CA ALA A 298 10.95 -3.37 1.54
C ALA A 298 10.03 -2.97 2.70
N ILE A 299 9.98 -1.67 3.02
CA ILE A 299 9.10 -1.08 4.05
C ILE A 299 7.63 -1.33 3.71
N PHE A 300 7.20 -1.14 2.46
CA PHE A 300 5.86 -1.48 2.02
C PHE A 300 5.55 -2.97 2.19
N GLY A 301 6.55 -3.84 2.02
CA GLY A 301 6.41 -5.24 2.39
C GLY A 301 6.19 -5.51 3.88
N LEU A 302 6.86 -4.76 4.76
CA LEU A 302 6.60 -4.81 6.20
C LEU A 302 5.17 -4.36 6.53
N VAL A 303 4.66 -3.35 5.81
CA VAL A 303 3.26 -2.93 5.90
C VAL A 303 2.31 -4.06 5.44
N GLY A 304 2.61 -4.71 4.32
CA GLY A 304 1.88 -5.90 3.84
C GLY A 304 1.89 -7.05 4.86
N ALA A 305 3.01 -7.26 5.56
CA ALA A 305 3.13 -8.25 6.63
C ALA A 305 2.18 -7.95 7.80
N MET A 306 2.12 -6.68 8.21
CA MET A 306 1.22 -6.23 9.27
C MET A 306 -0.25 -6.31 8.89
N LEU A 307 -0.60 -6.05 7.62
CA LEU A 307 -1.95 -6.29 7.14
C LEU A 307 -2.30 -7.78 7.21
N TYR A 308 -1.42 -8.66 6.74
CA TYR A 308 -1.65 -10.11 6.84
C TYR A 308 -1.85 -10.57 8.29
N PHE A 309 -1.00 -10.09 9.21
CA PHE A 309 -1.13 -10.35 10.65
C PHE A 309 -2.50 -9.92 11.19
N SER A 310 -2.92 -8.71 10.84
CA SER A 310 -4.18 -8.12 11.32
C SER A 310 -5.40 -8.83 10.73
N LEU A 311 -5.38 -9.26 9.46
CA LEU A 311 -6.45 -10.06 8.86
C LEU A 311 -6.60 -11.44 9.51
N ARG A 312 -5.49 -12.02 10.01
CA ARG A 312 -5.53 -13.26 10.81
C ARG A 312 -6.01 -13.04 12.24
N ARG A 313 -6.12 -11.79 12.70
CA ARG A 313 -6.55 -11.40 14.05
C ARG A 313 -7.60 -10.28 13.96
N PRO A 314 -8.84 -10.59 13.54
CA PRO A 314 -9.87 -9.59 13.24
C PRO A 314 -10.22 -8.70 14.44
N ALA A 315 -9.99 -9.15 15.67
CA ALA A 315 -10.13 -8.34 16.89
C ALA A 315 -9.12 -7.19 16.91
N LEU A 316 -7.83 -7.46 16.64
CA LEU A 316 -6.78 -6.44 16.53
C LEU A 316 -7.00 -5.48 15.36
N LEU A 317 -7.51 -5.97 14.23
CA LEU A 317 -7.83 -5.13 13.08
C LEU A 317 -8.92 -4.09 13.41
N LYS A 318 -9.88 -4.47 14.26
CA LYS A 318 -11.00 -3.61 14.68
C LYS A 318 -10.68 -2.72 15.89
N SER A 319 -9.53 -2.92 16.52
CA SER A 319 -9.09 -2.06 17.63
C SER A 319 -8.41 -0.80 17.12
N SER A 320 -8.14 0.15 18.02
CA SER A 320 -7.37 1.37 17.72
C SER A 320 -6.01 1.07 17.08
N TYR A 321 -5.41 -0.09 17.40
CA TYR A 321 -4.17 -0.55 16.77
C TYR A 321 -4.35 -0.77 15.26
N GLY A 322 -5.37 -1.53 14.86
CA GLY A 322 -5.66 -1.79 13.45
C GLY A 322 -6.04 -0.54 12.68
N VAL A 323 -6.82 0.37 13.29
CA VAL A 323 -7.16 1.67 12.69
C VAL A 323 -5.90 2.50 12.45
N ASN A 324 -5.02 2.62 13.45
CA ASN A 324 -3.76 3.37 13.29
C ASN A 324 -2.85 2.76 12.21
N LEU A 325 -2.80 1.42 12.13
CA LEU A 325 -2.04 0.72 11.10
C LEU A 325 -2.59 0.99 9.69
N ILE A 326 -3.90 0.94 9.51
CA ILE A 326 -4.57 1.24 8.24
C ILE A 326 -4.38 2.72 7.87
N THR A 327 -4.56 3.64 8.83
CA THR A 327 -4.35 5.07 8.61
C THR A 327 -2.91 5.35 8.16
N MET A 328 -1.92 4.76 8.84
CA MET A 328 -0.51 4.86 8.45
C MET A 328 -0.27 4.31 7.04
N LEU A 329 -0.85 3.15 6.72
CA LEU A 329 -0.77 2.53 5.40
C LEU A 329 -1.34 3.45 4.31
N VAL A 330 -2.54 4.00 4.52
CA VAL A 330 -3.22 4.90 3.59
C VAL A 330 -2.43 6.19 3.38
N ILE A 331 -1.92 6.81 4.44
CA ILE A 331 -1.14 8.05 4.34
C ILE A 331 0.15 7.80 3.55
N ASN A 332 0.89 6.73 3.85
CA ASN A 332 2.14 6.41 3.14
C ASN A 332 1.90 6.08 1.66
N LEU A 333 0.85 5.31 1.34
CA LEU A 333 0.46 5.05 -0.05
C LEU A 333 0.03 6.33 -0.78
N ALA A 334 -0.81 7.16 -0.16
CA ALA A 334 -1.26 8.42 -0.75
C ALA A 334 -0.10 9.36 -1.04
N TYR A 335 0.84 9.50 -0.10
CA TYR A 335 2.05 10.30 -0.31
C TYR A 335 2.92 9.74 -1.44
N GLY A 336 3.09 8.41 -1.51
CA GLY A 336 3.80 7.72 -2.59
C GLY A 336 3.22 8.02 -3.97
N PHE A 337 1.91 7.84 -4.13
CA PHE A 337 1.20 8.07 -5.40
C PHE A 337 1.19 9.53 -5.85
N MET A 338 1.27 10.49 -4.92
CA MET A 338 1.26 11.92 -5.24
C MET A 338 2.61 12.45 -5.74
N ASN A 339 3.71 11.73 -5.52
CA ASN A 339 5.04 12.18 -5.93
C ASN A 339 5.54 11.37 -7.12
N LYS A 340 5.57 11.99 -8.31
CA LYS A 340 6.04 11.34 -9.56
C LYS A 340 7.51 10.90 -9.54
N ARG A 341 8.30 11.35 -8.56
CA ARG A 341 9.69 10.88 -8.35
C ARG A 341 9.76 9.57 -7.56
N ILE A 342 8.62 9.06 -7.08
CA ILE A 342 8.52 7.84 -6.27
C ILE A 342 8.17 6.64 -7.15
N ASP A 343 8.87 5.54 -6.93
CA ASP A 343 8.68 4.29 -7.63
C ASP A 343 7.49 3.49 -7.08
N ASN A 344 6.29 3.84 -7.57
CA ASN A 344 5.04 3.19 -7.15
C ASN A 344 5.00 1.69 -7.51
N HIS A 345 5.68 1.26 -8.57
CA HIS A 345 5.75 -0.16 -8.93
C HIS A 345 6.55 -0.94 -7.88
N ALA A 346 7.65 -0.37 -7.38
CA ALA A 346 8.39 -0.95 -6.27
C ALA A 346 7.56 -1.03 -4.98
N HIS A 347 6.72 -0.03 -4.70
CA HIS A 347 5.86 -0.02 -3.51
C HIS A 347 4.78 -1.08 -3.58
N ILE A 348 4.07 -1.18 -4.70
CA ILE A 348 3.02 -2.20 -4.92
C ILE A 348 3.64 -3.60 -4.89
N GLY A 349 4.74 -3.81 -5.63
CA GLY A 349 5.46 -5.09 -5.65
C GLY A 349 5.93 -5.49 -4.26
N GLY A 350 6.53 -4.55 -3.53
CA GLY A 350 6.98 -4.75 -2.16
C GLY A 350 5.84 -5.12 -1.21
N PHE A 351 4.72 -4.40 -1.25
CA PHE A 351 3.54 -4.66 -0.44
C PHE A 351 2.97 -6.06 -0.67
N VAL A 352 2.74 -6.43 -1.94
CA VAL A 352 2.23 -7.76 -2.32
C VAL A 352 3.23 -8.84 -1.92
N GLY A 353 4.51 -8.62 -2.20
CA GLY A 353 5.59 -9.53 -1.84
C GLY A 353 5.68 -9.80 -0.34
N GLY A 354 5.62 -8.74 0.48
CA GLY A 354 5.64 -8.86 1.93
C GLY A 354 4.39 -9.52 2.52
N PHE A 355 3.20 -9.22 1.98
CA PHE A 355 1.95 -9.88 2.38
C PHE A 355 2.01 -11.40 2.14
N LEU A 356 2.43 -11.81 0.93
CA LEU A 356 2.51 -13.22 0.56
C LEU A 356 3.67 -13.95 1.26
N THR A 357 4.81 -13.30 1.40
CA THR A 357 5.94 -13.86 2.17
C THR A 357 5.53 -14.09 3.62
N THR A 358 4.79 -13.17 4.21
CA THR A 358 4.25 -13.34 5.56
C THR A 358 3.28 -14.51 5.61
N ALA A 359 2.43 -14.69 4.60
CA ALA A 359 1.56 -15.86 4.50
C ALA A 359 2.33 -17.19 4.43
N ALA A 360 3.50 -17.19 3.79
CA ALA A 360 4.40 -18.35 3.73
C ALA A 360 5.12 -18.63 5.07
N VAL A 361 5.60 -17.60 5.78
CA VAL A 361 6.45 -17.79 6.96
C VAL A 361 5.70 -17.76 8.30
N TYR A 362 4.51 -17.17 8.35
CA TYR A 362 3.68 -17.04 9.55
C TYR A 362 2.64 -18.15 9.65
N SER A 363 2.43 -18.66 10.86
CA SER A 363 1.44 -19.71 11.15
C SER A 363 0.67 -19.29 12.39
N TYR A 364 -0.58 -18.91 12.21
CA TYR A 364 -1.45 -18.57 13.33
C TYR A 364 -2.24 -19.80 13.75
N GLN A 365 -1.88 -20.38 14.92
CA GLN A 365 -2.59 -21.40 15.73
C GLN A 365 -3.18 -22.66 15.05
N GLU A 366 -3.24 -22.76 13.73
CA GLU A 366 -3.72 -23.90 12.97
C GLU A 366 -2.57 -24.91 12.85
N ARG A 367 -2.50 -25.88 13.77
CA ARG A 367 -1.60 -27.06 13.66
C ARG A 367 -2.23 -28.19 12.85
N ASN A 368 -2.85 -27.88 11.70
CA ASN A 368 -3.47 -28.87 10.81
C ASN A 368 -2.81 -28.87 9.42
N GLY A 369 -2.97 -29.95 8.63
CA GLY A 369 -2.42 -30.06 7.27
C GLY A 369 -2.78 -28.92 6.30
N LYS A 370 -3.90 -28.22 6.55
CA LYS A 370 -4.30 -27.00 5.82
C LYS A 370 -3.28 -25.86 5.92
N THR A 371 -2.48 -25.82 6.99
CA THR A 371 -1.42 -24.81 7.19
C THR A 371 -0.23 -25.07 6.28
N LEU A 372 0.14 -26.32 6.05
CA LEU A 372 1.25 -26.66 5.14
C LEU A 372 0.88 -26.32 3.70
N LEU A 373 -0.34 -26.66 3.27
CA LEU A 373 -0.84 -26.31 1.94
C LEU A 373 -0.84 -24.80 1.72
N LYS A 374 -1.39 -24.01 2.66
CA LYS A 374 -1.38 -22.53 2.59
C LYS A 374 0.04 -21.99 2.41
N LYS A 375 1.00 -22.48 3.19
CA LYS A 375 2.41 -22.07 3.07
C LYS A 375 2.99 -22.41 1.70
N ALA A 376 2.81 -23.65 1.25
CA ALA A 376 3.29 -24.09 -0.05
C ALA A 376 2.69 -23.24 -1.18
N THR A 377 1.38 -22.99 -1.14
CA THR A 377 0.72 -22.12 -2.13
C THR A 377 1.25 -20.69 -2.09
N SER A 378 1.53 -20.12 -0.90
CA SER A 378 2.10 -18.78 -0.79
C SER A 378 3.54 -18.72 -1.33
N ILE A 379 4.36 -19.73 -1.04
CA ILE A 379 5.73 -19.82 -1.59
C ILE A 379 5.70 -19.91 -3.11
N LEU A 380 4.85 -20.79 -3.66
CA LEU A 380 4.68 -20.94 -5.11
C LEU A 380 4.18 -19.64 -5.75
N LEU A 381 3.24 -18.94 -5.11
CA LEU A 381 2.72 -17.67 -5.64
C LEU A 381 3.79 -16.57 -5.61
N VAL A 382 4.58 -16.47 -4.53
CA VAL A 382 5.72 -15.54 -4.47
C VAL A 382 6.73 -15.84 -5.58
N ALA A 383 7.10 -17.12 -5.75
CA ALA A 383 8.03 -17.53 -6.79
C ALA A 383 7.46 -17.26 -8.20
N ALA A 384 6.19 -17.57 -8.44
CA ALA A 384 5.53 -17.33 -9.72
C ALA A 384 5.45 -15.84 -10.06
N ILE A 385 5.13 -14.98 -9.08
CA ILE A 385 5.12 -13.53 -9.28
C ILE A 385 6.53 -13.02 -9.59
N ALA A 386 7.52 -13.44 -8.81
CA ALA A 386 8.91 -13.05 -9.04
C ALA A 386 9.41 -13.48 -10.42
N VAL A 387 9.22 -14.75 -10.78
CA VAL A 387 9.61 -15.30 -12.09
C VAL A 387 8.84 -14.60 -13.21
N GLY A 388 7.54 -14.36 -13.06
CA GLY A 388 6.72 -13.66 -14.05
C GLY A 388 7.17 -12.21 -14.27
N MET A 389 7.48 -11.48 -13.19
CA MET A 389 7.99 -10.10 -13.28
C MET A 389 9.37 -10.05 -13.93
N LEU A 390 10.28 -10.96 -13.56
CA LEU A 390 11.60 -11.05 -14.19
C LEU A 390 11.49 -11.44 -15.65
N PHE A 391 10.71 -12.48 -15.97
CA PHE A 391 10.50 -12.92 -17.34
C PHE A 391 9.93 -11.79 -18.19
N TYR A 392 8.89 -11.10 -17.72
CA TYR A 392 8.35 -9.93 -18.42
C TYR A 392 9.40 -8.81 -18.53
N GLY A 393 10.12 -8.50 -17.46
CA GLY A 393 11.14 -7.46 -17.45
C GLY A 393 12.30 -7.72 -18.41
N PHE A 394 12.76 -8.96 -18.55
CA PHE A 394 13.85 -9.31 -19.46
C PHE A 394 13.41 -9.42 -20.93
N ASN A 395 12.11 -9.61 -21.19
CA ASN A 395 11.58 -9.83 -22.54
C ASN A 395 10.73 -8.68 -23.07
N ASN A 396 10.46 -7.64 -22.28
CA ASN A 396 9.66 -6.52 -22.77
C ASN A 396 10.47 -5.61 -23.70
N ASP A 397 9.79 -5.08 -24.71
CA ASP A 397 10.39 -4.21 -25.73
C ASP A 397 11.12 -3.02 -25.12
N ILE A 398 10.57 -2.49 -24.03
CA ILE A 398 11.11 -1.34 -23.32
C ILE A 398 12.55 -1.60 -22.84
N ASN A 399 12.80 -2.71 -22.14
CA ASN A 399 14.10 -3.04 -21.57
C ASN A 399 15.06 -3.63 -22.60
N VAL A 400 14.54 -4.30 -23.63
CA VAL A 400 15.38 -4.86 -24.71
C VAL A 400 15.87 -3.76 -25.66
N LEU A 401 15.01 -2.81 -26.02
CA LEU A 401 15.32 -1.76 -26.99
C LEU A 401 16.08 -0.59 -26.37
N SER A 402 15.76 -0.18 -25.14
CA SER A 402 16.36 1.01 -24.52
C SER A 402 17.90 1.03 -24.52
N PRO A 403 18.63 -0.04 -24.13
CA PRO A 403 20.10 -0.03 -24.16
C PRO A 403 20.64 0.02 -25.60
N LYS A 404 19.98 -0.65 -26.54
CA LYS A 404 20.37 -0.64 -27.96
C LYS A 404 20.19 0.75 -28.57
N LEU A 405 19.08 1.42 -28.26
CA LEU A 405 18.81 2.79 -28.69
C LEU A 405 19.82 3.80 -28.13
N ALA A 406 20.18 3.65 -26.86
CA ALA A 406 21.21 4.50 -26.25
C ALA A 406 22.59 4.28 -26.89
N ALA A 407 22.95 3.04 -27.21
CA ALA A 407 24.19 2.73 -27.93
C ALA A 407 24.19 3.30 -29.35
N LEU A 408 23.07 3.18 -30.09
CA LEU A 408 22.92 3.76 -31.42
C LEU A 408 23.12 5.28 -31.39
N GLU A 409 22.49 5.97 -30.44
CA GLU A 409 22.64 7.43 -30.28
C GLU A 409 24.09 7.84 -29.99
N GLN A 410 24.81 7.07 -29.16
CA GLN A 410 26.23 7.30 -28.90
C GLN A 410 27.10 7.13 -30.14
N PHE A 411 26.86 6.09 -30.96
CA PHE A 411 27.60 5.89 -32.20
C PHE A 411 27.30 6.98 -33.24
N ASP A 412 26.04 7.43 -33.33
CA ASP A 412 25.64 8.53 -34.21
C ASP A 412 26.36 9.83 -33.82
N ILE A 413 26.44 10.15 -32.52
CA ILE A 413 27.14 11.35 -32.03
C ILE A 413 28.65 11.28 -32.35
N GLN A 414 29.23 10.09 -32.27
CA GLN A 414 30.65 9.85 -32.58
C GLN A 414 30.92 9.73 -34.09
N ASN A 415 29.88 9.79 -34.94
CA ASN A 415 29.94 9.50 -36.38
C ASN A 415 30.57 8.13 -36.69
N ASN A 416 30.39 7.14 -35.80
CA ASN A 416 30.88 5.80 -36.00
C ASN A 416 29.88 5.00 -36.85
N TRP A 417 29.84 5.30 -38.15
CA TRP A 417 28.84 4.77 -39.07
C TRP A 417 28.74 3.24 -39.12
N PRO A 418 29.85 2.47 -39.13
CA PRO A 418 29.75 1.01 -39.14
C PRO A 418 29.02 0.43 -37.91
N GLU A 419 29.27 0.97 -36.72
CA GLU A 419 28.58 0.52 -35.50
C GLU A 419 27.15 1.07 -35.41
N SER A 420 26.89 2.27 -35.91
CA SER A 420 25.52 2.81 -36.04
C SER A 420 24.65 1.95 -36.96
N GLU A 421 25.13 1.59 -38.15
CA GLU A 421 24.42 0.73 -39.10
C GLU A 421 24.08 -0.60 -38.44
N LYS A 422 25.10 -1.31 -37.94
CA LYS A 422 24.93 -2.59 -37.26
C LYS A 422 23.94 -2.52 -36.10
N LYS A 423 24.01 -1.46 -35.27
CA LYS A 423 23.11 -1.32 -34.13
C LYS A 423 21.68 -1.01 -34.58
N ALA A 424 21.51 -0.21 -35.63
CA ALA A 424 20.19 0.11 -36.18
C ALA A 424 19.53 -1.13 -36.81
N GLU A 425 20.27 -1.94 -37.57
CA GLU A 425 19.80 -3.23 -38.10
C GLU A 425 19.36 -4.17 -36.98
N GLU A 426 20.21 -4.37 -35.96
CA GLU A 426 19.87 -5.18 -34.78
C GLU A 426 18.58 -4.71 -34.08
N ILE A 427 18.28 -3.41 -34.11
CA ILE A 427 17.05 -2.86 -33.52
C ILE A 427 15.85 -3.12 -34.43
N LEU A 428 16.00 -2.97 -35.75
CA LEU A 428 14.92 -3.21 -36.71
C LEU A 428 14.53 -4.68 -36.80
N GLU A 429 15.49 -5.60 -36.65
CA GLU A 429 15.23 -7.06 -36.56
C GLU A 429 14.33 -7.43 -35.37
N LEU A 430 14.39 -6.68 -34.27
CA LEU A 430 13.50 -6.85 -33.12
C LEU A 430 12.06 -6.39 -33.39
N ASN A 431 11.82 -5.75 -34.54
CA ASN A 431 10.52 -5.26 -34.99
C ASN A 431 9.78 -4.42 -33.92
N PRO A 432 10.37 -3.29 -33.46
CA PRO A 432 9.85 -2.51 -32.35
C PRO A 432 8.42 -2.04 -32.62
N SER A 433 7.47 -2.25 -31.71
CA SER A 433 6.06 -1.92 -31.97
C SER A 433 5.79 -0.41 -32.13
N ASP A 434 6.62 0.43 -31.54
CA ASP A 434 6.48 1.89 -31.58
C ASP A 434 6.92 2.48 -32.93
N LYS A 435 5.98 3.13 -33.61
CA LYS A 435 6.20 3.76 -34.93
C LYS A 435 7.31 4.81 -34.88
N ASN A 436 7.36 5.63 -33.83
CA ASN A 436 8.35 6.70 -33.71
C ASN A 436 9.76 6.14 -33.53
N THR A 437 9.89 5.04 -32.79
CA THR A 437 11.15 4.30 -32.65
C THR A 437 11.61 3.73 -33.98
N LYS A 438 10.72 3.12 -34.78
CA LYS A 438 11.06 2.66 -36.14
C LYS A 438 11.59 3.80 -37.02
N ILE A 439 10.87 4.92 -37.06
CA ILE A 439 11.26 6.12 -37.84
C ILE A 439 12.66 6.60 -37.43
N ARG A 440 12.89 6.78 -36.12
CA ARG A 440 14.18 7.25 -35.60
C ARG A 440 15.33 6.31 -35.97
N VAL A 441 15.12 5.00 -35.82
CA VAL A 441 16.17 4.01 -36.10
C VAL A 441 16.47 3.92 -37.59
N LEU A 442 15.43 3.94 -38.45
CA LEU A 442 15.61 3.99 -39.91
C LEU A 442 16.34 5.25 -40.35
N TRP A 443 16.02 6.40 -39.75
CA TRP A 443 16.75 7.64 -40.04
C TRP A 443 18.24 7.50 -39.71
N SER A 444 18.59 6.95 -38.54
CA SER A 444 19.99 6.69 -38.16
C SER A 444 20.67 5.71 -39.11
N LEU A 445 19.99 4.62 -39.49
CA LEU A 445 20.49 3.62 -40.44
C LEU A 445 20.85 4.25 -41.79
N ILE A 446 19.90 4.99 -42.39
CA ILE A 446 20.10 5.66 -43.68
C ILE A 446 21.30 6.61 -43.64
N ARG A 447 21.42 7.41 -42.57
CA ARG A 447 22.58 8.30 -42.42
C ARG A 447 23.89 7.52 -42.34
N ALA A 448 23.92 6.42 -41.60
CA ALA A 448 25.11 5.58 -41.47
C ALA A 448 25.49 4.90 -42.80
N GLU A 449 24.52 4.40 -43.56
CA GLU A 449 24.73 3.82 -44.89
C GLU A 449 25.28 4.86 -45.88
N VAL A 450 24.61 6.01 -45.98
CA VAL A 450 25.04 7.11 -46.87
C VAL A 450 26.41 7.64 -46.45
N GLY A 451 26.67 7.77 -45.15
CA GLY A 451 27.97 8.18 -44.60
C GLY A 451 29.12 7.20 -44.94
N GLN A 452 28.80 5.94 -45.23
CA GLN A 452 29.74 4.92 -45.70
C GLN A 452 29.81 4.79 -47.22
N GLY A 453 29.00 5.55 -47.97
CA GLY A 453 28.90 5.44 -49.43
C GLY A 453 28.00 4.30 -49.94
N LYS A 454 27.24 3.65 -49.05
CA LYS A 454 26.24 2.62 -49.37
C LYS A 454 24.94 3.26 -49.86
N LEU A 455 25.01 3.88 -51.04
CA LEU A 455 23.94 4.75 -51.54
C LEU A 455 22.68 3.98 -51.96
N ASP A 456 22.83 2.78 -52.52
CA ASP A 456 21.70 1.97 -52.97
C ASP A 456 20.86 1.50 -51.77
N GLU A 457 21.53 1.05 -50.71
CA GLU A 457 20.92 0.68 -49.42
C GLU A 457 20.22 1.89 -48.80
N GLY A 458 20.90 3.04 -48.74
CA GLY A 458 20.34 4.29 -48.25
C GLY A 458 19.08 4.73 -49.01
N ILE A 459 19.05 4.59 -50.33
CA ILE A 459 17.86 4.88 -51.15
C ILE A 459 16.73 3.88 -50.84
N GLN A 460 17.04 2.59 -50.75
CA GLN A 460 16.04 1.57 -50.44
C GLN A 460 15.40 1.81 -49.06
N ASN A 461 16.21 2.05 -48.05
CA ASN A 461 15.74 2.33 -46.69
C ASN A 461 15.02 3.67 -46.59
N SER A 462 15.40 4.68 -47.37
CA SER A 462 14.67 5.95 -47.43
C SER A 462 13.28 5.79 -48.06
N LYS A 463 13.13 4.92 -49.07
CA LYS A 463 11.80 4.56 -49.61
C LYS A 463 10.94 3.86 -48.57
N ALA A 464 11.51 2.89 -47.84
CA ALA A 464 10.81 2.22 -46.73
C ALA A 464 10.42 3.22 -45.63
N LEU A 465 11.28 4.21 -45.34
CA LEU A 465 10.96 5.28 -44.42
C LEU A 465 9.83 6.17 -44.95
N ALA A 466 9.77 6.45 -46.26
CA ALA A 466 8.70 7.27 -46.85
C ALA A 466 7.31 6.62 -46.69
N GLU A 467 7.22 5.28 -46.67
CA GLU A 467 5.97 4.57 -46.36
C GLU A 467 5.51 4.78 -44.91
N LEU A 468 6.44 4.98 -43.97
CA LEU A 468 6.16 5.19 -42.55
C LEU A 468 5.98 6.67 -42.20
N SER A 469 6.85 7.52 -42.74
CA SER A 469 6.90 8.97 -42.58
C SER A 469 7.28 9.60 -43.93
N PRO A 470 6.28 9.98 -44.76
CA PRO A 470 6.53 10.55 -46.09
C PRO A 470 7.43 11.77 -46.05
N ALA A 471 7.22 12.66 -45.07
CA ALA A 471 8.03 13.86 -44.88
C ALA A 471 9.53 13.57 -44.69
N ASP A 472 9.84 12.55 -43.88
CA ASP A 472 11.22 12.18 -43.54
C ASP A 472 11.89 11.36 -44.65
N GLY A 473 11.17 10.38 -45.20
CA GLY A 473 11.69 9.53 -46.26
C GLY A 473 11.97 10.27 -47.56
N HIS A 474 11.03 11.12 -48.01
CA HIS A 474 11.24 11.95 -49.20
C HIS A 474 12.36 12.98 -48.99
N TYR A 475 12.52 13.52 -47.77
CA TYR A 475 13.63 14.41 -47.46
C TYR A 475 14.99 13.71 -47.61
N LEU A 476 15.15 12.52 -47.01
CA LEU A 476 16.41 11.77 -47.12
C LEU A 476 16.69 11.31 -48.55
N LEU A 477 15.68 10.88 -49.32
CA LEU A 477 15.82 10.59 -50.75
C LEU A 477 16.33 11.82 -51.52
N GLY A 478 15.71 12.98 -51.27
CA GLY A 478 16.10 14.25 -51.87
C GLY A 478 17.55 14.62 -51.58
N VAL A 479 17.99 14.48 -50.33
CA VAL A 479 19.39 14.71 -49.90
C VAL A 479 20.35 13.78 -50.63
N ILE A 480 20.03 12.49 -50.72
CA ILE A 480 20.88 11.50 -51.40
C ILE A 480 21.03 11.87 -52.87
N TYR A 481 19.93 12.08 -53.60
CA TYR A 481 19.97 12.43 -55.02
C TYR A 481 20.65 13.77 -55.30
N TYR A 482 20.49 14.74 -54.39
CA TYR A 482 21.20 16.03 -54.50
C TYR A 482 22.71 15.81 -54.44
N ASN A 483 23.19 15.00 -53.49
CA ASN A 483 24.61 14.69 -53.31
C ASN A 483 25.17 13.83 -54.45
N THR A 484 24.36 12.99 -55.10
CA THR A 484 24.76 12.21 -56.30
C THR A 484 24.61 13.00 -57.61
N LYS A 485 24.18 14.27 -57.55
CA LYS A 485 23.93 15.16 -58.69
C LYS A 485 22.80 14.71 -59.62
N GLU A 486 21.89 13.87 -59.13
CA GLU A 486 20.65 13.49 -59.82
C GLU A 486 19.55 14.55 -59.58
N PHE A 487 19.82 15.78 -60.02
CA PHE A 487 19.06 16.96 -59.59
C PHE A 487 17.56 16.93 -59.91
N ASP A 488 17.14 16.28 -61.02
CA ASP A 488 15.71 16.18 -61.35
C ASP A 488 14.98 15.28 -60.34
N LYS A 489 15.59 14.16 -59.92
CA LYS A 489 15.05 13.29 -58.86
C LYS A 489 15.10 13.98 -57.51
N ALA A 490 16.21 14.66 -57.20
CA ALA A 490 16.37 15.42 -55.97
C ALA A 490 15.26 16.47 -55.83
N LYS A 491 14.98 17.25 -56.89
CA LYS A 491 13.91 18.25 -56.90
C LYS A 491 12.55 17.63 -56.62
N GLN A 492 12.22 16.52 -57.30
CA GLN A 492 10.95 15.82 -57.11
C GLN A 492 10.75 15.37 -55.65
N GLU A 493 11.75 14.70 -55.06
CA GLU A 493 11.67 14.17 -53.71
C GLU A 493 11.63 15.29 -52.65
N LEU A 494 12.43 16.35 -52.82
CA LEU A 494 12.43 17.51 -51.91
C LEU A 494 11.10 18.29 -51.93
N GLU A 495 10.46 18.41 -53.11
CA GLU A 495 9.13 19.01 -53.21
C GLU A 495 8.05 18.16 -52.53
N GLU A 496 8.09 16.83 -52.69
CA GLU A 496 7.15 15.93 -52.03
C GLU A 496 7.36 15.89 -50.50
N ALA A 497 8.61 15.99 -50.03
CA ALA A 497 8.94 16.14 -48.62
C ALA A 497 8.33 17.41 -48.02
N LYS A 498 8.44 18.54 -48.71
CA LYS A 498 7.84 19.82 -48.31
C LYS A 498 6.32 19.74 -48.26
N LYS A 499 5.70 19.15 -49.28
CA LYS A 499 4.25 18.93 -49.35
C LYS A 499 3.73 18.01 -48.25
N SER A 500 4.55 17.04 -47.85
CA SER A 500 4.26 16.11 -46.75
C SER A 500 4.46 16.71 -45.36
N GLY A 501 4.86 17.98 -45.26
CA GLY A 501 5.00 18.70 -43.99
C GLY A 501 6.35 18.51 -43.28
N SER A 502 7.43 18.28 -44.04
CA SER A 502 8.79 18.19 -43.47
C SER A 502 9.15 19.43 -42.65
N THR A 503 9.79 19.22 -41.51
CA THR A 503 10.31 20.29 -40.65
C THR A 503 11.63 20.88 -41.17
N ASN A 504 12.27 20.24 -42.16
CA ASN A 504 13.55 20.66 -42.74
C ASN A 504 13.39 21.69 -43.88
N THR A 505 12.39 22.58 -43.79
CA THR A 505 11.98 23.46 -44.88
C THR A 505 13.08 24.39 -45.38
N GLU A 506 13.94 24.88 -44.47
CA GLU A 506 15.06 25.76 -44.80
C GLU A 506 16.09 25.03 -45.68
N ASN A 507 16.60 23.88 -45.19
CA ASN A 507 17.50 23.01 -45.95
C ASN A 507 16.92 22.60 -47.31
N ILE A 508 15.63 22.25 -47.34
CA ILE A 508 14.92 21.91 -48.59
C ILE A 508 14.98 23.09 -49.57
N ASN A 509 14.64 24.29 -49.13
CA ASN A 509 14.65 25.48 -49.98
C ASN A 509 16.06 25.82 -50.49
N GLU A 510 17.09 25.65 -49.64
CA GLU A 510 18.49 25.85 -50.03
C GLU A 510 18.93 24.88 -51.12
N MET A 511 18.67 23.57 -50.94
CA MET A 511 18.99 22.55 -51.95
C MET A 511 18.23 22.78 -53.25
N LEU A 512 16.93 23.12 -53.19
CA LEU A 512 16.15 23.46 -54.38
C LEU A 512 16.71 24.67 -55.13
N SER A 513 17.11 25.72 -54.41
CA SER A 513 17.76 26.90 -55.00
C SER A 513 19.11 26.54 -55.63
N GLY A 514 19.89 25.66 -54.98
CA GLY A 514 21.16 25.15 -55.50
C GLY A 514 21.00 24.36 -56.81
N ILE A 515 19.94 23.56 -56.94
CA ILE A 515 19.59 22.85 -58.17
C ILE A 515 19.31 23.84 -59.31
N GLU A 516 18.53 24.89 -59.05
CA GLU A 516 18.16 25.89 -60.05
C GLU A 516 19.36 26.67 -60.57
N ASN A 517 20.37 26.92 -59.73
CA ASN A 517 21.62 27.58 -60.11
C ASN A 517 22.64 26.65 -60.79
N SER A 518 22.38 25.33 -60.81
CA SER A 518 23.28 24.32 -61.40
C SER A 518 22.85 23.87 -62.80
N LYS A 519 21.68 24.32 -63.27
CA LYS A 519 21.19 24.18 -64.66
C LYS A 519 21.67 25.37 -65.48
#